data_AF-A0A925FTX2-F1
#
_entry.id   AF-A0A925FTX2-F1
#
_cell.length_a   1.000
_cell.length_b   1.000
_cell.length_c   1.000
_cell.angle_alpha   90.00
_cell.angle_beta   90.00
_cell.angle_gamma   90.00
#
_symmetry.space_group_name_H-M   'P 1'
#
loop_
_entity.id
_entity.type
_entity.pdbx_description
1 polymer ?
#
loop_
_entity_poly.entity_id
_entity_poly.type
_entity_poly.pdbx_seq_one_letter_code
_entity_poly.pdbx_strand_id
1 'polypeptide(L)' 'ERFNTIINPSTGGPSTFGGIVITFGPSVDVRKTDIISVAKGTLRGLRADINATLPSVSDKMTRYHLQDVVERITRILEPK' A
#
# COMPACT_ATOMS: atom_id res chain seq x y z
N GLU A 1 -9.68 0.39 2.80
CA GLU A 1 -9.18 1.79 2.84
C GLU A 1 -8.03 2.05 3.84
N ARG A 2 -7.83 1.23 4.88
CA ARG A 2 -6.75 1.42 5.88
C ARG A 2 -5.32 1.11 5.44
N PHE A 3 -5.14 0.42 4.32
CA PHE A 3 -3.83 -0.05 3.87
C PHE A 3 -2.97 1.09 3.27
N ASN A 4 -3.61 2.12 2.71
CA ASN A 4 -2.91 3.25 2.09
C ASN A 4 -2.19 4.13 3.13
N THR A 5 -2.78 4.30 4.32
CA THR A 5 -2.23 5.09 5.44
C THR A 5 -1.00 4.44 6.09
N ILE A 6 -0.86 3.12 5.99
CA ILE A 6 0.27 2.37 6.56
C ILE A 6 1.50 2.45 5.63
N ILE A 7 1.28 2.52 4.32
CA ILE A 7 2.35 2.53 3.32
C ILE A 7 2.84 3.96 3.03
N ASN A 8 1.92 4.92 3.05
CA ASN A 8 2.24 6.33 2.98
C ASN A 8 1.69 7.02 4.23
N PRO A 9 2.46 7.11 5.33
CA PRO A 9 2.05 7.93 6.44
C PRO A 9 2.08 9.38 5.96
N SER A 10 0.93 9.91 5.53
CA SER A 10 0.73 11.34 5.70
C SER A 10 0.88 11.56 7.19
N THR A 11 1.94 12.27 7.59
CA THR A 11 2.10 12.71 8.96
C THR A 11 0.85 13.49 9.28
N GLY A 12 -0.11 12.83 9.94
CA GLY A 12 -1.22 13.46 10.61
C GLY A 12 -0.59 14.32 11.69
N GLY A 13 -0.17 15.52 11.29
CA GLY A 13 0.37 16.50 12.19
C GLY A 13 -0.69 16.78 13.26
N PRO A 14 -0.26 17.14 14.47
CA PRO A 14 -1.18 17.46 15.55
C PRO A 14 -2.25 18.42 15.04
N SER A 15 -3.51 17.97 15.03
CA SER A 15 -4.64 18.83 14.71
C SER A 15 -4.86 19.73 15.92
N THR A 16 -4.34 20.94 15.87
CA THR A 16 -4.51 21.96 16.90
C THR A 16 -5.83 22.67 16.67
N PHE A 17 -6.79 22.51 17.59
CA PHE A 17 -7.99 23.32 17.66
C PHE A 17 -8.00 24.03 19.02
N GLY A 18 -7.96 25.37 19.02
CA GLY A 18 -8.04 26.15 20.25
C GLY A 18 -6.93 25.87 21.28
N GLY A 19 -5.69 25.63 20.84
CA GLY A 19 -4.54 25.39 21.73
C GLY A 19 -4.44 23.99 22.33
N ILE A 20 -5.41 23.10 22.04
CA ILE A 20 -5.36 21.70 22.46
C ILE A 20 -4.76 20.88 21.32
N VAL A 21 -3.70 20.14 21.61
CA VAL A 21 -3.09 19.16 20.70
C VAL A 21 -3.68 17.79 21.02
N ILE A 22 -4.53 17.26 20.14
CA ILE A 22 -5.06 15.90 20.28
C ILE A 22 -4.33 14.99 19.31
N THR A 23 -3.57 14.02 19.84
CA THR A 23 -2.91 12.97 19.06
C THR A 23 -3.74 11.71 19.15
N PHE A 24 -4.37 11.29 18.04
CA PHE A 24 -5.14 10.04 17.99
C PHE A 24 -4.29 8.92 17.38
N GLY A 25 -3.96 7.91 18.19
CA GLY A 25 -3.34 6.65 17.77
C GLY A 25 -1.93 6.42 18.33
N PRO A 26 -1.50 5.16 18.47
CA PRO A 26 -0.12 4.85 18.86
C PRO A 26 0.84 5.46 17.82
N SER A 27 1.86 6.18 18.27
CA SER A 27 2.95 6.66 17.41
C SER A 27 3.83 5.45 17.03
N VAL A 28 3.29 4.56 16.20
CA VAL A 28 4.06 3.47 15.63
C VAL A 28 5.01 4.13 14.63
N ASP A 29 6.26 4.27 15.03
CA ASP A 29 7.31 4.71 14.12
C ASP A 29 7.50 3.60 13.10
N VAL A 30 6.76 3.69 11.99
CA VAL A 30 6.75 2.69 10.93
C VAL A 30 8.17 2.45 10.38
N ARG A 31 9.09 3.42 10.56
CA ARG A 31 10.51 3.33 10.19
C ARG A 31 11.32 2.42 11.12
N LYS A 32 10.90 2.25 12.38
CA LYS A 32 11.51 1.33 13.35
C LYS A 32 11.07 -0.12 13.18
N THR A 33 10.08 -0.35 12.33
CA THR A 33 9.49 -1.67 12.14
C THR A 33 9.77 -2.15 10.72
N ASP A 34 10.27 -3.38 10.56
CA ASP A 34 10.53 -3.98 9.24
C ASP A 34 9.25 -4.25 8.41
N ILE A 35 8.10 -3.81 8.91
CA ILE A 35 6.79 -4.01 8.28
C ILE A 35 6.74 -3.46 6.86
N ILE A 36 7.42 -2.33 6.59
CA ILE A 36 7.47 -1.73 5.24
C ILE A 36 8.25 -2.64 4.30
N SER A 37 9.39 -3.18 4.74
CA SER A 37 10.23 -4.07 3.95
C SER A 37 9.51 -5.39 3.64
N VAL A 38 8.84 -5.97 4.65
CA VAL A 38 8.02 -7.18 4.47
C VAL A 38 6.85 -6.92 3.52
N ALA A 39 6.09 -5.83 3.72
CA ALA A 39 4.97 -5.48 2.85
C ALA A 39 5.40 -5.22 1.40
N LYS A 40 6.54 -4.54 1.18
CA LYS A 40 7.10 -4.37 -0.16
C LYS A 40 7.52 -5.70 -0.79
N GLY A 41 8.11 -6.60 0.00
CA GLY A 41 8.49 -7.94 -0.45
C GLY A 41 7.28 -8.77 -0.88
N THR A 42 6.22 -8.81 -0.06
CA THR A 42 5.00 -9.56 -0.39
C THR A 42 4.28 -9.00 -1.61
N LEU A 43 4.20 -7.68 -1.75
CA LEU A 43 3.61 -7.03 -2.92
C LEU A 43 4.40 -7.32 -4.20
N ARG A 44 5.73 -7.38 -4.13
CA ARG A 44 6.57 -7.77 -5.28
C ARG A 44 6.31 -9.21 -5.70
N GLY A 45 6.17 -10.13 -4.73
CA GLY A 45 5.80 -11.53 -4.98
C GLY A 45 4.43 -11.63 -5.66
N LEU A 46 3.41 -11.00 -5.07
CA LEU A 46 2.05 -11.00 -5.63
C LEU A 46 2.00 -10.46 -7.07
N ARG A 47 2.75 -9.38 -7.36
CA ARG A 47 2.84 -8.84 -8.72
C ARG A 47 3.44 -9.85 -9.70
N ALA A 48 4.47 -10.59 -9.29
CA ALA A 48 5.08 -11.62 -10.12
C ALA A 48 4.10 -12.77 -10.41
N ASP A 49 3.36 -13.23 -9.39
CA ASP A 49 2.36 -14.29 -9.53
C ASP A 49 1.23 -13.89 -10.50
N ILE A 50 0.75 -12.65 -10.39
CA ILE A 50 -0.27 -12.12 -11.32
C ILE A 50 0.29 -12.09 -12.74
N ASN A 51 1.51 -11.58 -12.94
CA ASN A 51 2.12 -11.53 -14.26
C ASN A 51 2.34 -12.92 -14.88
N ALA A 52 2.69 -13.91 -14.06
CA ALA A 52 2.85 -15.30 -14.50
C ALA A 52 1.51 -15.95 -14.89
N THR A 53 0.41 -15.58 -14.23
CA THR A 53 -0.92 -16.14 -14.48
C THR A 53 -1.67 -15.44 -15.61
N LEU A 54 -1.40 -14.16 -15.89
CA LEU A 54 -2.07 -13.36 -16.93
C LEU A 54 -2.20 -14.05 -18.31
N PRO A 55 -1.19 -14.78 -18.84
CA PRO A 55 -1.32 -15.49 -20.12
C PRO A 55 -2.34 -16.63 -20.12
N SER A 56 -2.59 -17.23 -18.95
CA SER A 56 -3.49 -18.37 -18.77
C SER A 56 -4.96 -17.96 -18.55
N VAL A 57 -5.20 -16.67 -18.27
CA VAL A 57 -6.55 -16.15 -18.04
C VAL A 57 -7.24 -15.91 -19.38
N SER A 58 -8.30 -16.67 -19.64
CA SER A 58 -9.12 -16.55 -20.84
C SER A 58 -10.20 -15.48 -20.71
N ASP A 59 -10.75 -15.28 -19.50
CA ASP A 59 -11.78 -14.27 -19.26
C ASP A 59 -11.22 -12.85 -19.33
N LYS A 60 -11.84 -12.04 -20.19
CA LYS A 60 -11.42 -10.68 -20.48
C LYS A 60 -11.60 -9.75 -19.27
N MET A 61 -12.68 -9.93 -18.50
CA MET A 61 -12.92 -9.10 -17.31
C MET A 61 -11.90 -9.40 -16.22
N THR A 62 -11.61 -10.67 -15.97
CA THR A 62 -10.56 -11.09 -15.02
C THR A 62 -9.19 -10.54 -15.42
N ARG A 63 -8.83 -10.56 -16.72
CA ARG A 63 -7.57 -9.95 -17.20
C ARG A 63 -7.48 -8.47 -16.88
N TYR A 64 -8.55 -7.71 -17.10
CA TYR A 64 -8.56 -6.27 -16.79
C TYR A 64 -8.40 -6.00 -15.31
N HIS A 65 -9.07 -6.77 -14.45
CA HIS A 65 -8.90 -6.63 -12.99
C HIS A 65 -7.46 -6.93 -12.55
N LEU A 66 -6.84 -7.98 -13.09
CA LEU A 66 -5.46 -8.31 -12.77
C LEU A 66 -4.47 -7.23 -13.23
N GLN A 67 -4.71 -6.62 -14.39
CA GLN A 67 -3.92 -5.48 -14.88
C GLN A 67 -4.03 -4.26 -13.95
N ASP A 68 -5.25 -3.89 -13.54
CA ASP A 68 -5.47 -2.78 -12.59
C ASP A 68 -4.77 -3.03 -11.23
N VAL A 69 -4.83 -4.27 -10.73
CA VAL A 69 -4.13 -4.66 -9.49
C VAL A 69 -2.61 -4.50 -9.65
N VAL A 70 -2.02 -4.94 -10.77
CA VAL A 70 -0.58 -4.78 -11.03
C VAL A 70 -0.18 -3.30 -11.08
N GLU A 71 -0.99 -2.45 -11.71
CA GLU A 71 -0.76 -1.01 -11.73
C GLU A 71 -0.80 -0.42 -10.31
N ARG A 72 -1.80 -0.78 -9.52
CA ARG A 72 -1.94 -0.30 -8.15
C ARG A 72 -0.76 -0.73 -7.28
N ILE A 73 -0.31 -1.98 -7.40
CA ILE A 73 0.89 -2.45 -6.71
C ILE A 73 2.12 -1.65 -7.14
N THR A 74 2.25 -1.35 -8.43
CA THR A 74 3.40 -0.58 -8.94
C THR A 74 3.41 0.85 -8.40
N ARG A 75 2.26 1.54 -8.36
CA ARG A 75 2.12 2.87 -7.75
C ARG A 75 2.47 2.89 -6.26
N ILE A 76 2.18 1.79 -5.55
CA ILE A 76 2.52 1.64 -4.13
C ILE A 76 4.02 1.41 -3.92
N LEU A 77 4.66 0.63 -4.80
CA LEU A 77 6.09 0.31 -4.71
C LEU A 77 7.00 1.46 -5.16
N GLU A 78 6.53 2.26 -6.13
CA GLU A 78 7.26 3.37 -6.74
C GLU A 78 6.48 4.70 -6.59
N PRO A 79 6.36 5.23 -5.37
CA PRO A 79 5.82 6.56 -5.17
C PRO A 79 6.82 7.59 -5.75
N LYS A 80 6.39 8.29 -6.81
CA LYS A 80 7.09 9.46 -7.34
C LYS A 80 6.77 10.70 -6.51
#